data_AF-K1PEW3-F1
#
_entry.id   AF-K1PEW3-F1
#
_cell.length_a   1.000
_cell.length_b   1.000
_cell.length_c   1.000
_cell.angle_alpha   90.00
_cell.angle_beta   90.00
_cell.angle_gamma   90.00
#
_symmetry.space_group_name_H-M   'P 1'
#
loop_
_entity.id
_entity.type
_entity.pdbx_description
1 polymer ?
#
loop_
_entity_poly.entity_id
_entity_poly.type
_entity_poly.pdbx_seq_one_letter_code
_entity_poly.pdbx_strand_id
1 'polypeptide(L)'
;MHKNRPLLKPMMIVGTDGYILDVIGPYFADYHNNDAARTKHLLLTNESANNWFQENYILTVDRGFQDAVDFLEEEGFNVKMPFYLKKRIKATFNRGS
;
A
#
# COMPACT_ATOMS: atom_id res chain seq x y z
N MET A 1 -18.35 2.57 -20.82
CA MET A 1 -18.52 3.45 -19.65
C MET A 1 -18.99 2.61 -18.47
N HIS A 2 -18.07 2.12 -17.63
CA HIS A 2 -18.38 1.37 -16.40
C HIS A 2 -18.43 2.32 -15.20
N LYS A 3 -19.33 3.31 -15.22
CA LYS A 3 -19.59 4.14 -14.03
C LYS A 3 -20.67 3.43 -13.19
N ASN A 4 -20.42 3.28 -11.88
CA ASN A 4 -21.33 2.75 -10.84
C ASN A 4 -21.18 1.29 -10.38
N ARG A 5 -20.03 0.63 -10.59
CA ARG A 5 -19.72 -0.59 -9.82
C ARG A 5 -18.86 -0.21 -8.61
N PRO A 6 -19.21 -0.60 -7.38
CA PRO A 6 -18.32 -0.47 -6.24
C PRO A 6 -17.03 -1.24 -6.58
N LEU A 7 -15.93 -0.52 -6.72
CA LEU A 7 -14.62 -1.14 -6.95
C LEU A 7 -14.20 -1.77 -5.64
N LEU A 8 -13.84 -3.05 -5.66
CA LEU A 8 -13.31 -3.76 -4.50
C LEU A 8 -11.79 -3.88 -4.67
N LYS A 9 -11.03 -3.54 -3.64
CA LYS A 9 -9.57 -3.69 -3.61
C LYS A 9 -9.13 -4.52 -2.40
N PRO A 10 -8.45 -5.66 -2.58
CA PRO A 10 -7.79 -6.36 -1.49
C PRO A 10 -6.50 -5.63 -1.09
N MET A 11 -6.03 -5.87 0.13
CA MET A 11 -4.67 -5.56 0.59
C MET A 11 -3.93 -6.88 0.77
N MET A 12 -2.65 -6.93 0.40
CA MET A 12 -1.87 -8.17 0.44
C MET A 12 -0.65 -7.97 1.32
N ILE A 13 -0.37 -8.96 2.17
CA ILE A 13 0.90 -9.08 2.89
C ILE A 13 1.74 -10.07 2.08
N VAL A 14 2.93 -9.65 1.67
CA VAL A 14 3.81 -10.42 0.79
C VAL A 14 5.17 -10.53 1.44
N GLY A 15 5.72 -11.74 1.46
CA GLY A 15 7.07 -12.02 1.91
C GLY A 15 8.12 -11.45 0.95
N THR A 16 9.35 -11.31 1.44
CA THR A 16 10.48 -10.83 0.62
C THR A 16 10.90 -11.83 -0.46
N ASP A 17 10.45 -13.07 -0.36
CA ASP A 17 10.59 -14.15 -1.33
C ASP A 17 9.49 -14.14 -2.41
N GLY A 18 8.53 -13.20 -2.32
CA GLY A 18 7.44 -13.04 -3.27
C GLY A 18 6.21 -13.91 -3.00
N TYR A 19 6.18 -14.68 -1.91
CA TYR A 19 5.00 -15.44 -1.53
C TYR A 19 3.97 -14.56 -0.83
N ILE A 20 2.69 -14.80 -1.13
CA ILE A 20 1.58 -14.12 -0.47
C ILE A 20 1.35 -14.80 0.87
N LEU A 21 1.51 -14.04 1.96
CA LEU A 21 1.37 -14.53 3.32
C LEU A 21 -0.08 -14.37 3.80
N ASP A 22 -0.74 -13.28 3.41
CA ASP A 22 -2.14 -13.03 3.73
C ASP A 22 -2.80 -12.09 2.71
N VAL A 23 -4.13 -12.20 2.59
CA VAL A 23 -4.98 -11.33 1.76
C VAL A 23 -6.13 -10.81 2.60
N ILE A 24 -6.19 -9.49 2.72
CA ILE A 24 -7.05 -8.78 3.64
C ILE A 24 -8.06 -7.96 2.84
N GLY A 25 -9.34 -8.10 3.19
CA GLY A 25 -10.47 -7.47 2.50
C GLY A 25 -11.45 -8.50 1.96
N PRO A 26 -12.34 -8.14 1.00
CA PRO A 26 -12.25 -6.97 0.12
C PRO A 26 -12.80 -5.69 0.74
N TYR A 27 -12.26 -4.56 0.30
CA TYR A 27 -12.70 -3.24 0.75
C TYR A 27 -13.16 -2.40 -0.43
N PHE A 28 -14.11 -1.48 -0.19
CA PHE A 28 -14.53 -0.53 -1.20
C PHE A 28 -13.38 0.44 -1.55
N ALA A 29 -13.18 0.69 -2.84
CA ALA A 29 -12.27 1.69 -3.37
C ALA A 29 -13.04 2.99 -3.60
N ASP A 30 -13.57 3.54 -2.50
CA ASP A 30 -14.14 4.88 -2.45
C ASP A 30 -13.17 5.85 -1.76
N TYR A 31 -13.48 7.15 -1.84
CA TYR A 31 -12.64 8.23 -1.28
C TYR A 31 -12.51 8.15 0.26
N HIS A 32 -13.49 7.56 0.94
CA HIS A 32 -13.49 7.43 2.40
C HIS A 32 -12.62 6.25 2.88
N ASN A 33 -12.31 5.30 2.00
CA ASN A 33 -11.49 4.12 2.25
C ASN A 33 -10.09 4.24 1.64
N ASN A 34 -9.36 5.30 2.01
CA ASN A 34 -7.96 5.45 1.60
C ASN A 34 -7.09 4.33 2.21
N ASP A 35 -6.00 3.99 1.52
CA ASP A 35 -5.17 2.83 1.89
C ASP A 35 -4.46 3.05 3.24
N ALA A 36 -4.12 4.29 3.57
CA ALA A 36 -3.49 4.64 4.84
C ALA A 36 -4.41 4.37 6.05
N ALA A 37 -5.63 4.90 6.07
CA ALA A 37 -6.59 4.73 7.16
C ALA A 37 -6.94 3.26 7.38
N ARG A 38 -7.07 2.50 6.28
CA ARG A 38 -7.29 1.05 6.34
C ARG A 38 -6.09 0.29 6.90
N THR A 39 -4.87 0.71 6.59
CA THR A 39 -3.64 0.11 7.14
C THR A 39 -3.57 0.33 8.65
N LYS A 40 -3.90 1.54 9.13
CA LYS A 40 -3.97 1.82 10.57
C LYS A 40 -4.99 0.94 11.26
N HIS A 41 -6.22 0.88 10.74
CA HIS A 41 -7.26 0.01 11.29
C HIS A 41 -6.83 -1.46 11.28
N LEU A 42 -6.24 -1.93 10.19
CA LEU A 42 -5.80 -3.32 10.06
C LEU A 42 -4.81 -3.71 11.15
N LEU A 43 -3.75 -2.92 11.33
CA LEU A 43 -2.71 -3.17 12.31
C LEU A 43 -3.22 -3.09 13.76
N LEU A 44 -4.22 -2.26 14.00
CA LEU A 44 -4.79 -2.10 15.35
C LEU A 44 -5.81 -3.19 15.70
N THR A 45 -6.36 -3.92 14.74
CA THR A 45 -7.54 -4.77 15.00
C THR A 45 -7.45 -6.20 14.47
N ASN A 46 -6.54 -6.50 13.55
CA ASN A 46 -6.41 -7.82 12.97
C ASN A 46 -5.24 -8.58 13.61
N GLU A 47 -5.55 -9.36 14.65
CA GLU A 47 -4.58 -10.21 15.34
C GLU A 47 -3.84 -11.18 14.40
N SER A 48 -4.49 -11.64 13.33
CA SER A 48 -3.85 -12.54 12.36
C SER A 48 -2.81 -11.83 11.51
N ALA A 49 -3.08 -10.59 11.11
CA ALA A 49 -2.13 -9.75 10.39
C ALA A 49 -0.96 -9.34 11.30
N ASN A 50 -1.23 -9.03 12.57
CA ASN A 50 -0.22 -8.66 13.58
C ASN A 50 0.86 -9.72 13.80
N ASN A 51 0.54 -11.00 13.62
CA ASN A 51 1.54 -12.07 13.69
C ASN A 51 2.67 -11.91 12.65
N TRP A 52 2.43 -11.20 11.55
CA TRP A 52 3.42 -10.91 10.52
C TRP A 52 4.27 -9.67 10.81
N PHE A 53 3.82 -8.79 11.70
CA PHE A 53 4.46 -7.52 12.00
C PHE A 53 5.29 -7.63 13.30
N GLN A 54 6.45 -8.28 13.22
CA GLN A 54 7.42 -8.31 14.34
C GLN A 54 8.41 -7.14 14.25
N GLU A 55 8.87 -6.64 15.40
CA GLU A 55 9.77 -5.47 15.52
C GLU A 55 11.05 -5.54 14.65
N ASN A 56 11.53 -6.74 14.32
CA ASN A 56 12.76 -6.93 13.54
C ASN A 56 12.54 -6.91 12.01
N TYR A 57 11.29 -6.85 11.53
CA TYR A 57 11.02 -6.83 10.10
C TYR A 57 11.07 -5.41 9.53
N ILE A 58 11.53 -5.32 8.27
CA ILE A 58 11.46 -4.10 7.48
C ILE A 58 10.12 -4.08 6.75
N LEU A 59 9.27 -3.12 7.09
CA LEU A 59 7.99 -2.92 6.41
C LEU A 59 8.19 -2.06 5.17
N THR A 60 7.98 -2.65 4.00
CA THR A 60 8.03 -1.91 2.74
C THR A 60 6.63 -1.50 2.32
N VAL A 61 6.36 -0.20 2.15
CA VAL A 61 5.04 0.32 1.77
C VAL A 61 5.10 1.07 0.45
N ASP A 62 4.05 0.95 -0.36
CA ASP A 62 3.91 1.70 -1.61
C ASP A 62 3.55 3.17 -1.38
N ARG A 63 3.74 4.03 -2.40
CA ARG A 63 3.43 5.47 -2.33
C ARG A 63 1.99 5.79 -1.90
N GLY A 64 1.03 4.89 -2.15
CA GLY A 64 -0.37 5.07 -1.73
C GLY A 64 -0.56 5.03 -0.21
N PHE A 65 0.45 4.58 0.54
CA PHE A 65 0.44 4.46 2.00
C PHE A 65 1.23 5.57 2.69
N GLN A 66 1.61 6.62 1.97
CA GLN A 66 2.43 7.70 2.50
C GLN A 66 1.85 8.28 3.81
N ASP A 67 0.52 8.49 3.88
CA ASP A 67 -0.15 9.04 5.06
C ASP A 67 -0.22 8.07 6.27
N ALA A 68 0.23 6.82 6.10
CA ALA A 68 0.34 5.85 7.19
C ALA A 68 1.76 5.70 7.72
N VAL A 69 2.78 6.25 7.06
CA VAL A 69 4.20 6.03 7.42
C VAL A 69 4.51 6.53 8.82
N ASP A 70 4.14 7.76 9.15
CA ASP A 70 4.39 8.34 10.48
C ASP A 70 3.80 7.46 11.59
N PHE A 71 2.57 6.98 11.40
CA PHE A 71 1.91 6.07 12.34
C PHE A 71 2.67 4.74 12.49
N LEU A 72 3.11 4.15 11.37
CA LEU A 72 3.84 2.88 11.40
C LEU A 72 5.18 3.02 12.13
N GLU A 73 5.87 4.16 11.97
CA GLU A 73 7.11 4.44 12.67
C GLU A 73 6.87 4.71 14.17
N GLU A 74 5.77 5.38 14.54
CA GLU A 74 5.35 5.58 15.94
C GLU A 74 5.02 4.26 16.64
N GLU A 75 4.43 3.30 15.94
CA GLU A 75 4.18 1.93 16.44
C GLU A 75 5.47 1.07 16.51
N GLY A 76 6.63 1.63 16.13
CA GLY A 76 7.93 0.99 16.29
C GLY A 76 8.42 0.19 15.08
N PHE A 77 7.73 0.25 13.93
CA PHE A 77 8.15 -0.46 12.73
C PHE A 77 9.28 0.24 11.97
N ASN A 78 10.20 -0.53 11.40
CA ASN A 78 11.19 -0.02 10.46
C ASN A 78 10.59 0.09 9.05
N VAL A 79 10.07 1.27 8.71
CA VAL A 79 9.38 1.49 7.44
C VAL A 79 10.34 1.91 6.33
N LYS A 80 10.09 1.43 5.10
CA LYS A 80 10.75 1.87 3.88
C LYS A 80 9.71 2.14 2.79
N MET A 81 9.73 3.34 2.23
CA MET A 81 9.03 3.65 0.97
C MET A 81 10.05 3.65 -0.18
N PRO A 82 10.08 2.62 -1.03
CA PRO A 82 10.92 2.63 -2.21
C PRO A 82 10.39 3.66 -3.21
N PHE A 83 11.22 4.64 -3.54
CA PHE A 83 10.92 5.58 -4.62
C PHE A 83 11.05 4.88 -5.97
N TYR A 84 9.92 4.49 -6.59
CA TYR A 84 9.95 3.99 -7.97
C TYR A 84 10.27 5.13 -8.96
N LEU A 85 11.44 4.99 -9.60
CA LEU A 85 11.99 5.57 -10.85
C LEU A 85 11.69 7.03 -11.21
N LYS A 86 12.77 7.79 -11.47
CA LYS A 86 12.79 9.14 -12.05
C LYS A 86 11.73 9.29 -13.15
N LYS A 87 10.99 10.39 -13.06
CA LYS A 87 10.00 10.92 -14.03
C LYS A 87 10.24 10.39 -15.45
N ARG A 88 9.28 9.66 -16.01
CA ARG A 88 9.26 9.28 -17.44
C ARG A 88 9.52 10.55 -18.26
N ILE A 89 10.66 10.62 -18.94
CA ILE A 89 10.91 11.66 -19.94
C ILE A 89 9.86 11.43 -21.02
N LYS A 90 8.90 12.35 -21.16
CA LYS A 90 8.03 12.37 -22.34
C LYS A 90 8.96 12.66 -23.53
N ALA A 91 9.27 11.66 -24.33
CA ALA A 91 9.85 11.90 -25.65
C ALA A 91 8.77 12.60 -26.49
N THR A 92 8.86 13.92 -26.60
CA THR A 92 8.05 14.68 -27.54
C THR A 92 8.62 14.43 -28.93
N PHE A 93 7.93 13.64 -29.76
CA PHE A 93 8.27 13.51 -31.17
C PHE A 93 7.69 14.71 -31.91
N ASN A 94 8.52 15.71 -32.20
CA ASN A 94 8.14 16.78 -33.13
C ASN A 94 8.09 16.18 -34.54
N ARG A 95 6.90 16.07 -35.11
CA ARG A 95 6.75 15.96 -36.56
C ARG A 95 7.06 17.33 -37.14
N GLY A 96 8.24 17.47 -37.73
CA GLY A 96 8.57 18.63 -38.57
C GLY A 96 7.58 18.70 -39.72
N SER A 97 6.96 19.87 -39.85
CA SER A 97 6.25 20.36 -41.04
C SER A 97 7.23 21.00 -42.01
#